data_AF-A0A419E496-F1
#
_entry.id   AF-A0A419E496-F1
#
_cell.length_a   1.000
_cell.length_b   1.000
_cell.length_c   1.000
_cell.angle_alpha   90.00
_cell.angle_beta   90.00
_cell.angle_gamma   90.00
#
_symmetry.space_group_name_H-M   'P 1'
#
loop_
_entity.id
_entity.type
_entity.pdbx_description
1 polymer ?
#
loop_
_entity_poly.entity_id
_entity_poly.type
_entity_poly.pdbx_seq_one_letter_code
_entity_poly.pdbx_strand_id
1 'polypeptide(L)'
;MKRFDSRIIFGLMLIMGGGLALAQAMGFLQNATNLFWGAVFLAAGLGFLFVMFTGHWWAAFPGFTLAALGTLILLPDSLDEFGGAVFLGGIALSFWYVYFTSRNERWWAIIPGGVLTALSLLILASAWFEEYSGAIVLGGIGLTFFIVYLTSPKDRWWALIPGGVMATIAGVTVAADR
;
A
#
# COMPACT_ATOMS: atom_id res chain seq x y z
N MET A 1 32.33 11.38 -16.70
CA MET A 1 31.59 11.92 -15.53
C MET A 1 31.89 11.03 -14.33
N LYS A 2 32.53 11.55 -13.27
CA LYS A 2 32.87 10.75 -12.08
C LYS A 2 31.56 10.30 -11.41
N ARG A 3 31.30 9.00 -11.37
CA ARG A 3 30.16 8.45 -10.61
C ARG A 3 30.45 8.73 -9.14
N PHE A 4 29.63 9.57 -8.51
CA PHE A 4 29.66 9.69 -7.05
C PHE A 4 29.39 8.32 -6.44
N ASP A 5 30.20 7.92 -5.47
CA ASP A 5 30.01 6.66 -4.77
C ASP A 5 28.69 6.73 -4.00
N SER A 6 27.73 5.85 -4.34
CA SER A 6 26.43 5.79 -3.70
C SER A 6 26.54 5.66 -2.18
N ARG A 7 27.62 5.03 -1.69
CA ARG A 7 27.89 4.91 -0.24
C ARG A 7 28.05 6.26 0.43
N ILE A 8 28.69 7.23 -0.24
CA ILE A 8 28.88 8.58 0.29
C ILE A 8 27.54 9.30 0.37
N ILE A 9 26.69 9.16 -0.65
CA ILE A 9 25.36 9.79 -0.68
C ILE A 9 24.50 9.26 0.48
N PHE A 10 24.42 7.93 0.65
CA PHE A 10 23.67 7.33 1.76
C PHE A 10 24.26 7.70 3.12
N GLY A 11 25.59 7.71 3.26
CA GLY A 11 26.26 8.12 4.49
C GLY A 11 25.95 9.56 4.88
N LEU A 12 26.03 10.49 3.92
CA LEU A 12 25.75 11.91 4.15
C LEU A 12 24.26 12.13 4.47
N MET A 13 23.36 11.42 3.78
CA MET A 13 21.92 11.45 4.04
C MET A 13 21.60 10.95 5.46
N LEU A 14 22.22 9.87 5.91
CA LEU A 14 22.06 9.34 7.28
C LEU A 14 22.61 10.30 8.33
N ILE A 15 23.77 10.92 8.09
CA ILE A 15 24.33 11.92 9.00
C ILE A 15 23.40 13.12 9.13
N MET A 16 22.85 13.63 8.01
CA MET A 16 21.88 14.72 8.04
C MET A 16 20.59 14.32 8.77
N GLY A 17 20.02 13.15 8.45
CA GLY A 17 18.82 12.66 9.11
C GLY A 17 19.00 12.46 10.61
N GLY A 18 20.14 11.91 11.03
CA GLY A 18 20.50 11.73 12.44
C GLY A 18 20.74 13.06 13.16
N GLY A 19 21.41 14.02 12.51
CA GLY A 19 21.60 15.36 13.05
C GLY A 19 20.29 16.12 13.25
N LEU A 20 19.36 16.02 12.29
CA LEU A 20 18.01 16.57 12.41
C LEU A 20 17.22 15.91 13.55
N ALA A 21 17.29 14.59 13.67
CA ALA A 21 16.65 13.86 14.76
C ALA A 21 17.17 14.29 16.13
N LEU A 22 18.48 14.50 16.26
CA LEU A 22 19.09 14.99 17.48
C LEU A 22 18.65 16.42 17.81
N ALA A 23 18.63 17.32 16.82
CA ALA A 23 18.16 18.70 17.00
C ALA A 23 16.68 18.76 17.40
N GLN A 24 15.85 17.89 16.81
CA GLN A 24 14.44 17.75 17.17
C GLN A 24 14.27 17.20 18.59
N ALA A 25 15.07 16.21 19.01
CA ALA A 25 15.05 15.67 20.37
C ALA A 25 15.46 16.71 21.43
N MET A 26 16.35 17.64 21.08
CA MET A 26 16.73 18.77 21.93
C MET A 26 15.69 19.91 21.95
N GLY A 27 14.60 19.81 21.17
CA GLY A 27 13.53 20.80 21.12
C GLY A 27 13.82 22.04 20.27
N PHE A 28 14.91 22.03 19.48
CA PHE A 28 15.24 23.17 18.59
C PHE A 28 14.35 23.26 17.36
N LEU A 29 13.82 22.11 16.89
CA LEU A 29 13.01 22.01 15.69
C LEU A 29 11.80 21.11 15.96
N GLN A 30 10.66 21.43 15.35
CA GLN A 30 9.49 20.56 15.33
C GLN A 30 9.34 19.95 13.94
N ASN A 31 9.07 18.64 13.88
CA ASN A 31 8.73 17.91 12.66
C ASN A 31 9.79 17.87 11.54
N ALA A 32 11.01 18.36 11.78
CA ALA A 32 12.07 18.44 10.77
C ALA A 32 12.51 17.06 10.27
N THR A 33 12.55 16.06 11.15
CA THR A 33 12.92 14.69 10.79
C THR A 33 11.88 14.04 9.88
N ASN A 34 10.59 14.23 10.17
CA ASN A 34 9.50 13.71 9.34
C ASN A 34 9.50 14.38 7.97
N LEU A 35 9.65 15.71 7.92
CA LEU A 35 9.73 16.44 6.65
C LEU A 35 10.89 15.95 5.79
N PHE A 36 12.07 15.76 6.38
CA PHE A 36 13.25 15.27 5.67
C PHE A 36 13.04 13.85 5.13
N TRP A 37 12.70 12.89 5.98
CA TRP A 37 12.54 11.49 5.56
C TRP A 37 11.36 11.29 4.63
N GLY A 38 10.24 11.96 4.91
CA GLY A 38 9.06 11.95 4.06
C GLY A 38 9.37 12.45 2.65
N ALA A 39 10.08 13.58 2.54
CA ALA A 39 10.52 14.11 1.25
C ALA A 39 11.51 13.18 0.53
N VAL A 40 12.45 12.56 1.24
CA VAL A 40 13.41 11.60 0.67
C VAL A 40 12.69 10.38 0.10
N PHE A 41 11.77 9.77 0.86
CA PHE A 41 11.02 8.60 0.41
C PHE A 41 10.06 8.94 -0.74
N LEU A 42 9.40 10.10 -0.68
CA LEU A 42 8.54 10.58 -1.76
C LEU A 42 9.35 10.80 -3.04
N ALA A 43 10.51 11.46 -2.96
CA ALA A 43 11.39 11.68 -4.11
C ALA A 43 11.93 10.37 -4.69
N ALA A 44 12.32 9.41 -3.83
CA ALA A 44 12.73 8.09 -4.27
C ALA A 44 11.57 7.34 -4.98
N GLY A 45 10.36 7.40 -4.42
CA GLY A 45 9.15 6.85 -5.02
C GLY A 45 8.85 7.46 -6.39
N LEU A 46 8.90 8.79 -6.50
CA LEU A 46 8.76 9.50 -7.79
C LEU A 46 9.83 9.08 -8.80
N GLY A 47 11.08 8.85 -8.36
CA GLY A 47 12.14 8.32 -9.20
C GLY A 47 11.80 6.94 -9.79
N PHE A 48 11.27 6.03 -8.97
CA PHE A 48 10.79 4.72 -9.46
C PHE A 48 9.54 4.83 -10.33
N LEU A 49 8.61 5.73 -10.02
CA LEU A 49 7.45 5.99 -10.88
C LEU A 49 7.88 6.56 -12.24
N PHE A 50 8.93 7.38 -12.30
CA PHE A 50 9.53 7.80 -13.56
C PHE A 50 10.07 6.59 -14.35
N VAL A 51 10.82 5.69 -13.69
CA VAL A 51 11.29 4.44 -14.32
C VAL A 51 10.11 3.58 -14.80
N MET A 52 9.01 3.52 -14.07
CA MET A 52 7.79 2.84 -14.49
C MET A 52 7.25 3.39 -15.82
N PHE A 53 7.21 4.72 -15.99
CA PHE A 53 6.79 5.35 -17.26
C PHE A 53 7.75 5.10 -18.43
N THR A 54 8.99 4.68 -18.17
CA THR A 54 9.92 4.24 -19.24
C THR A 54 9.64 2.82 -19.76
N GLY A 55 8.56 2.17 -19.29
CA GLY A 55 8.16 0.82 -19.72
C GLY A 55 8.51 -0.30 -18.72
N HIS A 56 9.16 0.04 -17.59
CA HIS A 56 9.55 -0.93 -16.57
C HIS A 56 8.44 -1.13 -15.53
N TRP A 57 7.45 -1.94 -15.86
CA TRP A 57 6.27 -2.19 -15.01
C TRP A 57 6.59 -2.56 -13.55
N TRP A 58 7.70 -3.28 -13.29
CA TRP A 58 8.08 -3.72 -11.95
C TRP A 58 8.37 -2.55 -11.02
N ALA A 59 8.76 -1.39 -11.58
CA ALA A 59 9.05 -0.19 -10.82
C ALA A 59 7.79 0.43 -10.18
N ALA A 60 6.59 -0.02 -10.57
CA ALA A 60 5.35 0.32 -9.88
C ALA A 60 5.39 -0.08 -8.40
N PHE A 61 5.92 -1.26 -8.06
CA PHE A 61 5.97 -1.73 -6.67
C PHE A 61 6.77 -0.79 -5.76
N PRO A 62 8.08 -0.55 -5.99
CA PRO A 62 8.84 0.38 -5.18
C PRO A 62 8.34 1.83 -5.35
N GLY A 63 7.89 2.22 -6.54
CA GLY A 63 7.43 3.60 -6.81
C GLY A 63 6.23 4.00 -5.97
N PHE A 64 5.13 3.25 -6.07
CA PHE A 64 3.93 3.52 -5.29
C PHE A 64 4.14 3.26 -3.80
N THR A 65 4.90 2.24 -3.41
CA THR A 65 5.15 1.95 -1.98
C THR A 65 5.96 3.06 -1.31
N LEU A 66 7.04 3.52 -1.93
CA LEU A 66 7.86 4.60 -1.38
C LEU A 66 7.14 5.95 -1.43
N ALA A 67 6.36 6.21 -2.48
CA ALA A 67 5.53 7.41 -2.55
C ALA A 67 4.45 7.41 -1.45
N ALA A 68 3.80 6.27 -1.21
CA ALA A 68 2.81 6.10 -0.15
C ALA A 68 3.46 6.24 1.24
N LEU A 69 4.65 5.67 1.44
CA LEU A 69 5.42 5.81 2.69
C LEU A 69 5.83 7.27 2.93
N GLY A 70 6.35 7.95 1.91
CA GLY A 70 6.69 9.37 1.99
C GLY A 70 5.45 10.23 2.32
N THR A 71 4.32 9.92 1.68
CA THR A 71 3.04 10.59 1.96
C THR A 71 2.56 10.34 3.38
N LEU A 72 2.67 9.09 3.86
CA LEU A 72 2.33 8.71 5.25
C LEU A 72 3.16 9.50 6.26
N ILE A 73 4.48 9.60 6.05
CA ILE A 73 5.38 10.34 6.96
C ILE A 73 5.06 11.84 6.97
N LEU A 74 4.61 12.38 5.84
CA LEU A 74 4.23 13.80 5.71
C LEU A 74 2.77 14.08 6.06
N LEU A 75 2.02 13.05 6.44
CA LEU A 75 0.60 13.17 6.75
C LEU A 75 0.44 14.01 8.03
N PRO A 76 -0.49 14.98 8.06
CA PRO A 76 -0.72 15.75 9.27
C PRO A 76 -1.34 14.86 10.36
N ASP A 77 -1.01 15.16 11.62
CA ASP A 77 -1.47 14.39 12.80
C ASP A 77 -3.01 14.22 12.85
N SER A 78 -3.76 15.19 12.30
CA SER A 78 -5.22 15.12 12.21
C SER A 78 -5.76 13.98 11.33
N LEU A 79 -4.91 13.39 10.49
CA LEU A 79 -5.25 12.30 9.57
C LEU A 79 -4.51 11.00 9.90
N ASP A 80 -3.81 10.93 11.04
CA ASP A 80 -2.97 9.78 11.41
C ASP A 80 -3.77 8.47 11.47
N GLU A 81 -5.04 8.53 11.89
CA GLU A 81 -5.96 7.39 11.88
C GLU A 81 -6.17 6.78 10.46
N PHE A 82 -6.02 7.59 9.41
CA PHE A 82 -6.12 7.16 8.02
C PHE A 82 -4.76 6.81 7.40
N GLY A 83 -3.65 6.96 8.15
CA GLY A 83 -2.30 6.72 7.65
C GLY A 83 -2.13 5.31 7.09
N GLY A 84 -2.66 4.30 7.79
CA GLY A 84 -2.67 2.93 7.30
C GLY A 84 -3.46 2.77 6.00
N ALA A 85 -4.59 3.48 5.84
CA ALA A 85 -5.39 3.44 4.60
C ALA A 85 -4.61 4.04 3.42
N VAL A 86 -3.93 5.16 3.62
CA VAL A 86 -3.09 5.82 2.61
C VAL A 86 -1.95 4.89 2.18
N PHE A 87 -1.26 4.27 3.14
CA PHE A 87 -0.13 3.40 2.85
C PHE A 87 -0.56 2.11 2.12
N LEU A 88 -1.53 1.38 2.66
CA LEU A 88 -2.03 0.15 2.04
C LEU A 88 -2.71 0.42 0.70
N GLY A 89 -3.46 1.52 0.58
CA GLY A 89 -4.08 1.97 -0.66
C GLY A 89 -3.03 2.28 -1.73
N GLY A 90 -1.94 2.95 -1.36
CA GLY A 90 -0.81 3.20 -2.25
C GLY A 90 -0.16 1.91 -2.74
N ILE A 91 0.08 0.92 -1.87
CA ILE A 91 0.59 -0.38 -2.30
C ILE A 91 -0.43 -1.08 -3.21
N ALA A 92 -1.74 -1.03 -2.89
CA ALA A 92 -2.77 -1.61 -3.74
C ALA A 92 -2.75 -1.02 -5.16
N LEU A 93 -2.56 0.30 -5.31
CA LEU A 93 -2.42 0.96 -6.60
C LEU A 93 -1.28 0.38 -7.45
N SER A 94 -0.18 -0.06 -6.82
CA SER A 94 0.93 -0.71 -7.53
C SER A 94 0.48 -2.01 -8.22
N PHE A 95 -0.28 -2.85 -7.53
CA PHE A 95 -0.80 -4.09 -8.07
C PHE A 95 -1.87 -3.85 -9.13
N TRP A 96 -2.75 -2.87 -8.92
CA TRP A 96 -3.75 -2.49 -9.91
C TRP A 96 -3.11 -1.99 -11.20
N TYR A 97 -2.08 -1.15 -11.11
CA TYR A 97 -1.30 -0.72 -12.27
C TYR A 97 -0.69 -1.92 -13.04
N VAL A 98 -0.07 -2.86 -12.31
CA VAL A 98 0.54 -4.06 -12.90
C VAL A 98 -0.51 -4.94 -13.59
N TYR A 99 -1.68 -5.11 -12.96
CA TYR A 99 -2.80 -5.84 -13.54
C TYR A 99 -3.28 -5.19 -14.85
N PHE A 100 -3.50 -3.87 -14.85
CA PHE A 100 -4.02 -3.17 -16.02
C PHE A 100 -3.04 -3.12 -17.19
N THR A 101 -1.74 -3.21 -16.91
CA THR A 101 -0.71 -3.25 -17.96
C THR A 101 -0.75 -4.56 -18.76
N SER A 102 -1.09 -5.69 -18.15
CA SER A 102 -1.19 -6.98 -18.85
C SER A 102 -2.16 -7.94 -18.15
N ARG A 103 -3.47 -7.76 -18.36
CA ARG A 103 -4.52 -8.50 -17.64
C ARG A 103 -4.46 -10.02 -17.80
N ASN A 104 -4.00 -10.51 -18.95
CA ASN A 104 -3.93 -11.95 -19.24
C ASN A 104 -2.74 -12.62 -18.55
N GLU A 105 -1.56 -12.00 -18.59
CA GLU A 105 -0.33 -12.53 -18.00
C GLU A 105 -0.21 -12.25 -16.51
N ARG A 106 -0.76 -11.11 -16.06
CA ARG A 106 -0.56 -10.55 -14.71
C ARG A 106 -1.85 -10.48 -13.92
N TRP A 107 -2.76 -11.40 -14.20
CA TRP A 107 -4.02 -11.56 -13.48
C TRP A 107 -3.83 -11.79 -11.97
N TRP A 108 -2.69 -12.40 -11.59
CA TRP A 108 -2.36 -12.68 -10.20
C TRP A 108 -2.32 -11.40 -9.35
N ALA A 109 -2.04 -10.24 -9.94
CA ALA A 109 -1.97 -8.97 -9.25
C ALA A 109 -3.33 -8.51 -8.67
N ILE A 110 -4.44 -9.04 -9.18
CA ILE A 110 -5.77 -8.79 -8.60
C ILE A 110 -5.83 -9.26 -7.14
N ILE A 111 -5.17 -10.37 -6.80
CA ILE A 111 -5.27 -10.95 -5.45
C ILE A 111 -4.62 -10.02 -4.42
N PRO A 112 -3.33 -9.65 -4.51
CA PRO A 112 -2.76 -8.70 -3.56
C PRO A 112 -3.42 -7.32 -3.66
N GLY A 113 -3.73 -6.85 -4.87
CA GLY A 113 -4.38 -5.55 -5.08
C GLY A 113 -5.74 -5.46 -4.40
N GLY A 114 -6.61 -6.45 -4.60
CA GLY A 114 -7.93 -6.51 -3.99
C GLY A 114 -7.90 -6.67 -2.48
N VAL A 115 -7.01 -7.52 -1.94
CA VAL A 115 -6.86 -7.68 -0.48
C VAL A 115 -6.34 -6.39 0.16
N LEU A 116 -5.33 -5.74 -0.41
CA LEU A 116 -4.82 -4.46 0.11
C LEU A 116 -5.86 -3.34 -0.01
N THR A 117 -6.66 -3.33 -1.08
CA THR A 117 -7.81 -2.42 -1.21
C THR A 117 -8.84 -2.67 -0.13
N ALA A 118 -9.20 -3.93 0.16
CA ALA A 118 -10.14 -4.26 1.22
C ALA A 118 -9.63 -3.80 2.60
N LEU A 119 -8.34 -3.99 2.90
CA LEU A 119 -7.73 -3.51 4.14
C LEU A 119 -7.68 -1.98 4.24
N SER A 120 -7.36 -1.29 3.14
CA SER A 120 -7.38 0.17 3.08
C SER A 120 -8.80 0.71 3.33
N LEU A 121 -9.82 0.12 2.68
CA LEU A 121 -11.22 0.48 2.86
C LEU A 121 -11.72 0.15 4.27
N LEU A 122 -11.27 -0.95 4.87
CA LEU A 122 -11.58 -1.27 6.26
C LEU A 122 -11.15 -0.14 7.19
N ILE A 123 -9.92 0.35 7.04
CA ILE A 123 -9.40 1.42 7.91
C ILE A 123 -10.29 2.67 7.76
N LEU A 124 -10.68 3.03 6.53
CA LEU A 124 -11.59 4.16 6.29
C LEU A 124 -13.00 3.92 6.88
N ALA A 125 -13.48 2.68 6.85
CA ALA A 125 -14.80 2.29 7.33
C ALA A 125 -14.84 2.01 8.84
N SER A 126 -13.69 1.83 9.48
CA SER A 126 -13.58 1.37 10.87
C SER A 126 -14.28 2.31 11.86
N ALA A 127 -14.28 3.62 11.59
CA ALA A 127 -14.99 4.61 12.38
C ALA A 127 -16.53 4.42 12.42
N TRP A 128 -17.09 3.66 11.48
CA TRP A 128 -18.54 3.47 11.33
C TRP A 128 -18.99 2.03 11.55
N PHE A 129 -18.11 1.05 11.34
CA PHE A 129 -18.44 -0.38 11.28
C PHE A 129 -17.45 -1.25 12.05
N GLU A 130 -16.99 -0.79 13.22
CA GLU A 130 -15.99 -1.50 14.04
C GLU A 130 -16.42 -2.95 14.36
N GLU A 131 -17.70 -3.14 14.71
CA GLU A 131 -18.32 -4.44 14.98
C GLU A 131 -18.20 -5.42 13.80
N TYR A 132 -18.28 -4.93 12.56
CA TYR A 132 -18.24 -5.76 11.35
C TYR A 132 -16.84 -5.84 10.71
N SER A 133 -15.80 -5.38 11.39
CA SER A 133 -14.44 -5.29 10.85
C SER A 133 -13.93 -6.63 10.29
N GLY A 134 -14.12 -7.72 11.02
CA GLY A 134 -13.77 -9.07 10.58
C GLY A 134 -14.53 -9.50 9.32
N ALA A 135 -15.84 -9.24 9.28
CA ALA A 135 -16.68 -9.55 8.14
C ALA A 135 -16.30 -8.73 6.89
N ILE A 136 -15.95 -7.45 7.06
CA ILE A 136 -15.52 -6.58 5.97
C ILE A 136 -14.23 -7.11 5.33
N VAL A 137 -13.24 -7.50 6.14
CA VAL A 137 -11.98 -8.05 5.62
C VAL A 137 -12.20 -9.37 4.91
N LEU A 138 -12.88 -10.32 5.55
CA LEU A 138 -13.13 -11.65 4.98
C LEU A 138 -14.00 -11.55 3.72
N GLY A 139 -15.03 -10.71 3.74
CA GLY A 139 -15.88 -10.41 2.60
C GLY A 139 -15.09 -9.76 1.45
N GLY A 140 -14.19 -8.83 1.76
CA GLY A 140 -13.30 -8.19 0.77
C GLY A 140 -12.32 -9.17 0.13
N ILE A 141 -11.74 -10.09 0.91
CA ILE A 141 -10.92 -11.19 0.38
C ILE A 141 -11.78 -12.10 -0.51
N GLY A 142 -12.97 -12.49 -0.05
CA GLY A 142 -13.90 -13.31 -0.82
C GLY A 142 -14.27 -12.68 -2.16
N LEU A 143 -14.63 -11.39 -2.15
CA LEU A 143 -14.92 -10.60 -3.33
C LEU A 143 -13.73 -10.54 -4.29
N THR A 144 -12.52 -10.39 -3.78
CA THR A 144 -11.29 -10.40 -4.59
C THR A 144 -11.15 -11.70 -5.37
N PHE A 145 -11.37 -12.85 -4.74
CA PHE A 145 -11.33 -14.14 -5.42
C PHE A 145 -12.49 -14.33 -6.41
N PHE A 146 -13.69 -13.82 -6.10
CA PHE A 146 -14.78 -13.81 -7.08
C PHE A 146 -14.43 -12.97 -8.32
N ILE A 147 -13.79 -11.82 -8.15
CA ILE A 147 -13.29 -11.02 -9.29
C ILE A 147 -12.28 -11.84 -10.11
N VAL A 148 -11.34 -12.55 -9.46
CA VAL A 148 -10.40 -13.44 -10.15
C VAL A 148 -11.14 -14.52 -10.95
N TYR A 149 -12.15 -15.15 -10.39
CA TYR A 149 -12.99 -16.11 -11.12
C TYR A 149 -13.62 -15.51 -12.37
N LEU A 150 -14.23 -14.32 -12.26
CA LEU A 150 -14.91 -13.65 -13.37
C LEU A 150 -13.98 -13.28 -14.53
N THR A 151 -12.68 -13.10 -14.27
CA THR A 151 -11.71 -12.77 -15.33
C THR A 151 -11.39 -13.92 -16.29
N SER A 152 -11.51 -15.18 -15.85
CA SER A 152 -11.51 -16.35 -16.75
C SER A 152 -12.16 -17.54 -16.03
N PRO A 153 -13.50 -17.71 -16.13
CA PRO A 153 -14.20 -18.75 -15.38
C PRO A 153 -13.75 -20.17 -15.70
N LYS A 154 -13.29 -20.44 -16.92
CA LYS A 154 -12.80 -21.77 -17.35
C LYS A 154 -11.45 -22.11 -16.72
N ASP A 155 -10.52 -21.16 -16.71
CA ASP A 155 -9.16 -21.40 -16.24
C ASP A 155 -9.00 -21.13 -14.74
N ARG A 156 -9.86 -20.29 -14.17
CA ARG A 156 -9.77 -19.76 -12.79
C ARG A 156 -10.94 -20.18 -11.91
N TRP A 157 -11.60 -21.29 -12.25
CA TRP A 157 -12.69 -21.87 -11.46
C TRP A 157 -12.28 -22.15 -10.00
N TRP A 158 -11.00 -22.47 -9.77
CA TRP A 158 -10.44 -22.72 -8.46
C TRP A 158 -10.63 -21.54 -7.49
N ALA A 159 -10.77 -20.30 -7.99
CA ALA A 159 -10.96 -19.11 -7.17
C ALA A 159 -12.33 -19.07 -6.47
N LEU A 160 -13.31 -19.85 -6.95
CA LEU A 160 -14.60 -20.01 -6.25
C LEU A 160 -14.46 -20.68 -4.89
N ILE A 161 -13.46 -21.54 -4.69
CA ILE A 161 -13.24 -22.24 -3.43
C ILE A 161 -12.84 -21.24 -2.33
N PRO A 162 -11.71 -20.51 -2.43
CA PRO A 162 -11.36 -19.51 -1.42
C PRO A 162 -12.38 -18.37 -1.37
N GLY A 163 -12.95 -17.95 -2.51
CA GLY A 163 -13.98 -16.91 -2.56
C GLY A 163 -15.23 -17.30 -1.76
N GLY A 164 -15.74 -18.50 -1.98
CA GLY A 164 -16.91 -19.05 -1.28
C GLY A 164 -16.64 -19.31 0.20
N VAL A 165 -15.48 -19.85 0.56
CA VAL A 165 -15.09 -20.05 1.97
C VAL A 165 -15.04 -18.72 2.71
N MET A 166 -14.34 -17.73 2.16
CA MET A 166 -14.19 -16.42 2.81
C MET A 166 -15.52 -15.68 2.92
N ALA A 167 -16.36 -15.74 1.88
CA ALA A 167 -17.70 -15.15 1.92
C ALA A 167 -18.62 -15.86 2.93
N THR A 168 -18.53 -17.18 3.05
CA THR A 168 -19.31 -17.95 4.04
C THR A 168 -18.89 -17.58 5.45
N ILE A 169 -17.59 -17.52 5.73
CA ILE A 169 -17.09 -17.12 7.06
C ILE A 169 -17.50 -15.67 7.36
N ALA A 170 -17.40 -14.76 6.40
CA ALA A 170 -17.87 -13.39 6.55
C ALA A 170 -19.37 -13.32 6.90
N GLY A 171 -20.21 -14.14 6.26
CA GLY A 171 -21.63 -14.23 6.57
C GLY A 171 -21.89 -14.79 7.98
N VAL A 172 -21.12 -15.81 8.40
CA VAL A 172 -21.21 -16.38 9.75
C VAL A 172 -20.78 -15.36 10.81
N THR A 173 -19.72 -14.58 10.58
CA THR A 173 -19.29 -13.54 11.52
C THR A 173 -20.38 -12.50 11.72
N VAL A 174 -21.00 -12.00 10.64
CA VAL A 174 -22.12 -11.05 10.74
C VAL A 174 -23.31 -11.64 11.49
N ALA A 175 -23.58 -12.93 11.31
CA ALA A 175 -24.67 -13.61 12.00
C ALA A 175 -24.39 -13.86 13.49
N ALA A 176 -23.11 -14.01 13.87
CA ALA A 176 -22.70 -14.22 15.26
C ALA A 176 -22.70 -12.92 16.08
N ASP A 177 -22.51 -11.78 15.42
CA ASP A 177 -22.51 -10.45 16.05
C ASP A 177 -23.92 -9.86 16.23
N ARG A 178 -24.99 -10.59 15.85
CA ARG A 178 -26.41 -10.22 16.05
C ARG A 178 -27.02 -10.90 17.28
#